data_AF-A0A081QKH2-F1
#
_entry.id   AF-A0A081QKH2-F1
#
_cell.length_a   1.000
_cell.length_b   1.000
_cell.length_c   1.000
_cell.angle_alpha   90.00
_cell.angle_beta   90.00
_cell.angle_gamma   90.00
#
_symmetry.space_group_name_H-M   'P 1'
#
loop_
_entity.id
_entity.type
_entity.pdbx_description
1 polymer ?
#
loop_
_entity_poly.entity_id
_entity_poly.type
_entity_poly.pdbx_seq_one_letter_code
_entity_poly.pdbx_strand_id
1 'polypeptide(L)' 'MKIAYEHLKRLINLKGENVAVREFRSLASHYLRGTSGAAKLRGVISQASTLVEIEVLLQLDKA' A
#
# COMPACT_ATOMS: atom_id res chain seq x y z
N MET A 1 -0.56 6.62 -7.57
CA MET A 1 -0.33 5.31 -6.92
C MET A 1 1.09 4.76 -7.11
N LYS A 2 1.73 4.93 -8.27
CA LYS A 2 3.11 4.47 -8.55
C LYS A 2 4.15 4.73 -7.44
N ILE A 3 4.16 5.93 -6.84
CA ILE A 3 5.13 6.27 -5.77
C ILE A 3 4.90 5.42 -4.50
N ALA A 4 3.64 5.19 -4.13
CA ALA A 4 3.30 4.36 -2.97
C ALA A 4 3.79 2.91 -3.17
N TYR A 5 3.59 2.40 -4.38
CA TYR A 5 4.04 1.07 -4.78
C TYR A 5 5.57 0.92 -4.75
N GLU A 6 6.29 1.87 -5.34
CA GLU A 6 7.75 1.86 -5.31
C GLU A 6 8.30 1.97 -3.89
N HIS A 7 7.64 2.73 -3.01
CA HIS A 7 8.01 2.76 -1.59
C HIS A 7 7.82 1.39 -0.94
N LEU A 8 6.68 0.73 -1.14
CA LEU A 8 6.46 -0.62 -0.62
C LEU A 8 7.52 -1.60 -1.12
N LYS A 9 7.81 -1.63 -2.43
CA LYS A 9 8.86 -2.51 -2.98
C LYS A 9 10.23 -2.26 -2.35
N ARG A 10 10.60 -1.00 -2.11
CA ARG A 10 11.87 -0.66 -1.45
C ARG A 10 11.88 -1.13 0.01
N LEU A 11 10.77 -1.02 0.73
CA LEU A 11 10.65 -1.55 2.09
C LEU A 11 10.77 -3.08 2.09
N ILE A 12 10.12 -3.77 1.14
CA ILE A 12 10.21 -5.24 1.00
C ILE A 12 11.66 -5.65 0.74
N ASN A 13 12.34 -4.98 -0.18
CA ASN A 13 13.74 -5.28 -0.48
C ASN A 13 14.67 -5.06 0.72
N LEU A 14 14.32 -4.14 1.63
CA LEU A 14 15.12 -3.82 2.80
C LEU A 14 14.83 -4.72 4.02
N LYS A 15 13.55 -5.05 4.25
CA LYS A 15 13.07 -5.63 5.53
C LYS A 15 12.31 -6.96 5.37
N GLY A 16 12.09 -7.41 4.14
CA GLY A 16 11.21 -8.51 3.82
C GLY A 16 9.74 -8.10 3.83
N GLU A 17 8.90 -8.95 3.22
CA GLU A 17 7.50 -8.62 2.92
C GLU A 17 6.65 -8.35 4.16
N ASN A 18 6.67 -9.27 5.13
CA ASN A 18 5.82 -9.19 6.32
C ASN A 18 6.02 -7.87 7.09
N VAL A 19 7.27 -7.48 7.33
CA VAL A 19 7.60 -6.23 8.02
C VAL A 19 7.22 -5.02 7.17
N ALA A 20 7.56 -5.05 5.89
CA ALA A 20 7.29 -3.94 4.97
C ALA A 20 5.79 -3.64 4.79
N VAL A 21 4.96 -4.67 4.62
CA VAL A 21 3.51 -4.50 4.48
C VAL A 21 2.92 -3.89 5.75
N ARG A 22 3.34 -4.35 6.94
CA ARG A 22 2.87 -3.81 8.22
C ARG A 22 3.23 -2.34 8.41
N GLU A 23 4.45 -1.95 8.06
CA GLU A 23 4.88 -0.54 8.09
C GLU A 23 4.13 0.31 7.06
N PHE A 24 3.90 -0.24 5.86
CA PHE A 24 3.20 0.45 4.79
C PHE A 24 1.74 0.79 5.14
N ARG A 25 1.07 -0.02 5.97
CA ARG A 25 -0.32 0.24 6.45
C ARG A 25 -0.47 1.67 7.00
N SER A 26 0.49 2.12 7.81
CA SER A 26 0.47 3.45 8.41
C SER A 26 0.84 4.54 7.39
N LEU A 27 1.80 4.24 6.51
CA LEU A 27 2.30 5.18 5.49
C LEU A 27 1.30 5.44 4.36
N ALA A 28 0.45 4.46 4.05
CA ALA A 28 -0.55 4.55 2.98
C ALA A 28 -1.44 5.79 3.09
N SER A 29 -1.72 6.25 4.32
CA SER A 29 -2.51 7.45 4.59
C SER A 29 -1.96 8.72 3.93
N HIS A 30 -0.64 8.84 3.78
CA HIS A 30 0.00 9.97 3.13
C HIS A 30 -0.23 9.98 1.62
N TYR A 31 -0.27 8.81 0.99
CA TYR A 31 -0.48 8.66 -0.45
C TYR A 31 -1.95 8.79 -0.86
N LEU A 32 -2.86 8.46 0.05
CA LEU A 32 -4.30 8.50 -0.19
C LEU A 32 -4.93 9.87 0.14
N ARG A 33 -4.16 10.83 0.65
CA ARG A 33 -4.70 12.16 0.95
C ARG A 33 -5.20 12.81 -0.35
N GLY A 34 -6.46 13.25 -0.34
CA GLY A 34 -7.08 13.94 -1.48
C GLY A 34 -7.67 13.03 -2.56
N THR A 35 -7.61 11.69 -2.40
CA THR A 35 -8.27 10.76 -3.33
C THR A 35 -9.72 10.48 -2.91
N SER A 36 -10.63 10.37 -3.88
CA SER A 36 -12.00 9.96 -3.61
C SER A 36 -12.04 8.55 -3.02
N GLY A 37 -12.79 8.36 -1.93
CA GLY A 37 -12.88 7.07 -1.25
C GLY A 37 -11.67 6.72 -0.36
N ALA A 38 -10.77 7.66 -0.07
CA ALA A 38 -9.57 7.45 0.75
C ALA A 38 -9.86 6.80 2.12
N ALA A 39 -10.98 7.14 2.78
CA ALA A 39 -11.35 6.54 4.06
C ALA A 39 -11.57 5.02 3.96
N LYS A 40 -12.34 4.57 2.94
CA LYS A 40 -12.59 3.16 2.68
C LYS A 40 -11.30 2.43 2.33
N LEU A 41 -10.49 3.01 1.43
CA LEU A 41 -9.25 2.39 0.98
C LEU A 41 -8.21 2.26 2.12
N ARG A 42 -8.10 3.26 3.01
CA ARG A 42 -7.27 3.15 4.23
C ARG A 42 -7.73 2.02 5.14
N GLY A 43 -9.04 1.86 5.32
CA GLY A 43 -9.62 0.77 6.09
C GLY A 43 -9.17 -0.59 5.57
N VAL A 44 -9.29 -0.82 4.26
CA VAL A 44 -8.89 -2.10 3.65
C VAL A 44 -7.37 -2.31 3.69
N ILE A 45 -6.57 -1.27 3.36
CA ILE A 45 -5.10 -1.36 3.43
C ILE A 45 -4.62 -1.70 4.84
N SER A 46 -5.27 -1.20 5.90
CA SER A 46 -4.88 -1.50 7.29
C SER A 46 -4.90 -2.99 7.65
N GLN A 47 -5.64 -3.80 6.88
CA GLN A 47 -5.79 -5.24 7.10
C GLN A 47 -4.96 -6.09 6.13
N ALA A 48 -4.38 -5.47 5.09
CA ALA A 48 -3.64 -6.18 4.07
C ALA A 48 -2.35 -6.80 4.63
N SER A 49 -2.06 -8.04 4.24
CA SER A 49 -0.94 -8.84 4.75
C SER A 49 0.08 -9.24 3.68
N THR A 50 -0.24 -9.04 2.41
CA THR A 50 0.64 -9.38 1.28
C THR A 50 0.86 -8.19 0.34
N LEU A 51 1.96 -8.24 -0.42
CA LEU A 51 2.22 -7.29 -1.49
C LEU A 51 1.09 -7.28 -2.53
N VAL A 52 0.63 -8.46 -2.94
CA VAL A 52 -0.40 -8.65 -3.97
C VAL A 52 -1.72 -7.97 -3.56
N GLU A 53 -2.13 -8.12 -2.30
CA GLU A 53 -3.32 -7.41 -1.79
C GLU A 53 -3.16 -5.89 -1.91
N ILE A 54 -1.99 -5.36 -1.58
CA ILE A 54 -1.72 -3.93 -1.72
C ILE A 54 -1.73 -3.50 -3.20
N GLU A 55 -1.14 -4.28 -4.11
CA GLU A 55 -1.11 -4.00 -5.55
C GLU A 55 -2.53 -3.86 -6.13
N VAL A 56 -3.40 -4.81 -5.80
CA VAL A 56 -4.83 -4.81 -6.19
C VAL A 56 -5.52 -3.56 -5.65
N LEU A 57 -5.29 -3.22 -4.37
CA LEU A 57 -5.87 -2.05 -3.72
C LEU A 57 -5.36 -0.73 -4.31
N LEU A 58 -4.12 -0.70 -4.80
CA LEU A 58 -3.54 0.45 -5.49
C LEU A 58 -3.98 0.54 -6.97
N GLN A 59 -4.80 -0.41 -7.45
CA GLN A 59 -5.31 -0.50 -8.82
C GLN A 59 -4.18 -0.54 -9.87
N LEU A 60 -3.10 -1.25 -9.58
CA LEU A 60 -1.97 -1.39 -10.49
C LEU A 60 -2.19 -2.48 -11.56
N ASP A 61 -3.25 -3.27 -11.44
CA ASP A 61 -3.64 -4.33 -12.39
C ASP A 61 -4.29 -3.82 -13.69
N LYS A 62 -4.36 -2.50 -13.89
CA LYS A 62 -5.00 -1.87 -15.07
C LYS A 62 -4.03 -1.04 -15.93
N ALA A 63 -2.78 -1.48 -16.05
CA ALA A 63 -1.81 -0.90 -16.98
C ALA A 63 -1.39 -1.92 -18.04
#